data_AF-A0A371H3W9-F1
#
_entry.id   AF-A0A371H3W9-F1
#
_cell.length_a   1.000
_cell.length_b   1.000
_cell.length_c   1.000
_cell.angle_alpha   90.00
_cell.angle_beta   90.00
_cell.angle_gamma   90.00
#
_symmetry.space_group_name_H-M   'P 1'
#
loop_
_entity.id
_entity.type
_entity.pdbx_description
1 polymer ?
#
loop_
_entity_poly.entity_id
_entity_poly.type
_entity_poly.pdbx_seq_one_letter_code
_entity_poly.pdbx_strand_id
1 'polypeptide(L)'
;MCGATSALQIPTIGIGAGPFCSGQTLVYHDLLGMLQVTPKQYIRVGDVINNALLKYKESVTNGSFPDVRHSPFKISAADVDGFFNVLQRLGLAKAAFAISEVVQKMETS
;
A
#
# COMPACT_ATOMS: atom_id res chain seq x y z
N MET A 1 -8.63 32.04 -20.97
CA MET A 1 -10.04 32.06 -21.42
C MET A 1 -10.12 31.17 -22.65
N CYS A 2 -11.06 30.21 -22.68
CA CYS A 2 -11.16 29.18 -23.73
C CYS A 2 -11.84 29.74 -24.99
N GLY A 3 -11.16 30.62 -25.73
CA GLY A 3 -11.73 31.30 -26.91
C GLY A 3 -12.05 30.35 -28.08
N ALA A 4 -11.45 29.16 -28.12
CA ALA A 4 -11.68 28.16 -29.15
C ALA A 4 -13.11 27.59 -29.15
N THR A 5 -13.79 27.55 -27.99
CA THR A 5 -15.15 26.99 -27.87
C THR A 5 -16.16 27.70 -28.75
N SER A 6 -16.02 29.02 -28.93
CA SER A 6 -16.94 29.81 -29.76
C SER A 6 -16.71 29.63 -31.27
N ALA A 7 -15.56 29.07 -31.67
CA ALA A 7 -15.15 28.95 -33.07
C ALA A 7 -15.23 27.51 -33.61
N LEU A 8 -15.30 26.51 -32.73
CA LEU A 8 -15.31 25.09 -33.08
C LEU A 8 -16.70 24.49 -32.86
N GLN A 9 -17.11 23.56 -33.73
CA GLN A 9 -18.35 22.80 -33.56
C GLN A 9 -18.20 21.62 -32.60
N ILE A 10 -16.97 21.14 -32.39
CA ILE A 10 -16.67 20.05 -31.47
C ILE A 10 -16.57 20.55 -30.01
N PRO A 11 -16.93 19.74 -29.00
CA PRO A 11 -16.76 20.12 -27.59
C PRO A 11 -15.29 20.33 -27.22
N THR A 12 -15.01 21.36 -26.42
CA THR A 12 -13.68 21.63 -25.85
C THR A 12 -13.63 21.19 -24.38
N ILE A 13 -12.58 20.48 -23.96
CA ILE A 13 -12.37 20.09 -22.56
C ILE A 13 -11.17 20.85 -22.01
N GLY A 14 -11.40 21.67 -20.99
CA GLY A 14 -10.38 22.53 -20.38
C GLY A 14 -9.76 21.95 -19.12
N ILE A 15 -8.47 22.22 -18.93
CA ILE A 15 -7.76 22.15 -17.65
C ILE A 15 -6.97 23.44 -17.49
N GLY A 16 -7.30 24.26 -16.49
CA GLY A 16 -6.67 25.58 -16.33
C GLY A 16 -6.98 26.61 -17.44
N ALA A 17 -7.94 26.34 -18.34
CA ALA A 17 -8.28 27.22 -19.47
C ALA A 17 -9.34 28.29 -19.15
N GLY A 18 -9.80 28.34 -17.89
CA GLY A 18 -10.95 29.13 -17.45
C GLY A 18 -12.29 28.44 -17.70
N PRO A 19 -13.41 29.05 -17.26
CA PRO A 19 -14.71 28.37 -17.20
C PRO A 19 -15.42 28.23 -18.55
N PHE A 20 -14.89 28.79 -19.64
CA PHE A 20 -15.57 28.92 -20.93
C PHE A 20 -15.32 27.76 -21.91
N CYS A 21 -14.75 26.64 -21.46
CA CYS A 21 -14.73 25.40 -22.26
C CYS A 21 -16.05 24.63 -22.10
N SER A 22 -16.42 23.79 -23.08
CA SER A 22 -17.65 22.97 -23.03
C SER A 22 -17.69 22.01 -21.84
N GLY A 23 -16.53 21.55 -21.38
CA GLY A 23 -16.35 20.77 -20.17
C GLY A 23 -15.02 21.07 -19.50
N GLN A 24 -14.83 20.50 -18.31
CA GLN A 24 -13.62 20.67 -17.51
C GLN A 24 -13.08 19.31 -17.08
N THR A 25 -11.76 19.22 -16.96
CA THR A 25 -11.07 18.06 -16.39
C THR A 25 -10.04 18.51 -15.36
N LEU A 26 -9.75 17.65 -14.40
CA LEU A 26 -8.74 17.84 -13.37
C LEU A 26 -8.10 16.49 -13.05
N VAL A 27 -6.82 16.48 -12.68
CA VAL A 27 -6.14 15.25 -12.28
C VAL A 27 -6.75 14.73 -10.98
N TYR A 28 -7.11 13.45 -10.94
CA TYR A 28 -7.74 12.82 -9.77
C TYR A 28 -6.96 13.03 -8.46
N HIS A 29 -5.63 12.90 -8.51
CA HIS A 29 -4.74 13.12 -7.37
C HIS A 29 -4.79 14.56 -6.83
N ASP A 30 -4.88 15.55 -7.73
CA ASP A 30 -4.98 16.97 -7.38
C ASP A 30 -6.35 17.29 -6.81
N LEU A 31 -7.40 16.77 -7.45
CA LEU A 31 -8.79 16.93 -7.03
C LEU A 31 -9.00 16.42 -5.60
N LEU A 32 -8.41 15.27 -5.27
CA LEU A 32 -8.48 14.68 -3.93
C LEU A 32 -7.40 15.16 -2.96
N GLY A 33 -6.49 16.04 -3.38
CA GLY A 33 -5.42 16.54 -2.51
C GLY A 33 -4.54 15.42 -1.95
N MET A 34 -4.09 14.51 -2.81
CA MET A 34 -3.13 13.44 -2.46
C MET A 34 -1.70 13.98 -2.25
N LEU A 35 -1.38 15.13 -2.86
CA LEU A 35 -0.10 15.81 -2.75
C LEU A 35 -0.32 17.23 -2.18
N GLN A 36 0.68 17.79 -1.50
CA GLN A 36 0.54 19.08 -0.81
C GLN A 36 0.47 20.31 -1.74
N VAL A 37 0.98 20.22 -2.97
CA VAL A 37 1.11 21.37 -3.88
C VAL A 37 0.42 21.05 -5.20
N THR A 38 -0.90 21.13 -5.21
CA THR A 38 -1.71 20.91 -6.41
C THR A 38 -2.68 22.08 -6.60
N PRO A 39 -3.20 22.31 -7.83
CA PRO A 39 -4.33 23.21 -8.05
C PRO A 39 -5.54 22.82 -7.17
N LYS A 40 -6.61 23.63 -7.21
CA LYS A 40 -7.84 23.52 -6.39
C LYS A 40 -8.16 22.09 -5.92
N GLN A 41 -8.03 21.88 -4.61
CA GLN A 41 -8.37 20.62 -3.94
C GLN A 41 -9.81 20.67 -3.42
N TYR A 42 -10.55 19.57 -3.58
CA TYR A 42 -11.90 19.40 -3.01
C TYR A 42 -11.86 18.71 -1.65
N ILE A 43 -10.80 17.94 -1.38
CA ILE A 43 -10.51 17.27 -0.12
C ILE A 43 -8.99 17.13 0.03
N ARG A 44 -8.50 16.85 1.24
CA ARG A 44 -7.09 16.55 1.53
C ARG A 44 -6.92 15.09 1.93
N VAL A 45 -7.07 14.18 0.99
CA VAL A 45 -6.97 12.73 1.28
C VAL A 45 -5.53 12.32 1.63
N GLY A 46 -4.53 13.11 1.23
CA GLY A 46 -3.13 12.88 1.59
C GLY A 46 -2.90 12.73 3.09
N ASP A 47 -3.61 13.48 3.92
CA ASP A 47 -3.52 13.39 5.39
C ASP A 47 -4.06 12.04 5.89
N VAL A 48 -5.16 11.56 5.30
CA VAL A 48 -5.76 10.25 5.63
C VAL A 48 -4.79 9.12 5.24
N ILE A 49 -4.22 9.20 4.05
CA ILE A 49 -3.24 8.23 3.55
C ILE A 49 -2.02 8.19 4.47
N ASN A 50 -1.45 9.35 4.81
CA ASN A 50 -0.27 9.44 5.68
C ASN A 50 -0.54 8.82 7.05
N ASN A 51 -1.70 9.12 7.66
CA ASN A 51 -2.10 8.51 8.93
C ASN A 51 -2.24 6.98 8.83
N ALA A 52 -2.79 6.46 7.74
CA ALA A 52 -2.88 5.01 7.53
C ALA A 52 -1.50 4.35 7.42
N LEU A 53 -0.57 4.97 6.70
CA LEU A 53 0.81 4.48 6.56
C LEU A 53 1.56 4.49 7.90
N LEU A 54 1.35 5.51 8.73
CA LEU A 54 1.94 5.56 10.08
C LEU A 54 1.41 4.44 10.98
N LYS A 55 0.10 4.19 10.96
CA LYS A 55 -0.51 3.06 11.72
C LYS A 55 0.01 1.70 11.25
N TYR A 56 0.18 1.53 9.94
CA TYR A 56 0.78 0.33 9.39
C TYR A 56 2.24 0.15 9.86
N LYS A 57 3.05 1.21 9.78
CA LYS A 57 4.43 1.21 10.28
C LYS A 57 4.48 0.82 11.76
N GLU A 58 3.61 1.39 12.58
CA GLU A 58 3.51 1.05 14.00
C GLU A 58 3.20 -0.43 14.20
N SER A 59 2.20 -0.95 13.47
CA SER A 59 1.77 -2.35 13.56
C SER A 59 2.87 -3.34 13.14
N VAL A 60 3.68 -2.99 12.14
CA VAL A 60 4.84 -3.81 11.74
C VAL A 60 5.96 -3.71 12.80
N THR A 61 6.25 -2.50 13.29
CA THR A 61 7.34 -2.27 14.24
C THR A 61 7.08 -2.92 15.59
N ASN A 62 5.83 -2.94 16.04
CA ASN A 62 5.43 -3.58 17.30
C ASN A 62 5.09 -5.09 17.14
N GLY A 63 5.17 -5.63 15.91
CA GLY A 63 4.93 -7.05 15.63
C GLY A 63 3.46 -7.50 15.67
N SER A 64 2.50 -6.57 15.75
CA SER A 64 1.06 -6.90 15.68
C SER A 64 0.56 -7.20 14.27
N PHE A 65 1.30 -6.77 13.24
CA PHE A 65 1.06 -7.13 11.85
C PHE A 65 2.29 -7.85 11.24
N PRO A 66 2.09 -8.95 10.49
CA PRO A 66 0.80 -9.60 10.22
C PRO A 66 0.28 -10.39 11.44
N ASP A 67 -1.04 -10.38 11.66
CA ASP A 67 -1.70 -11.24 12.64
C ASP A 67 -2.05 -12.62 12.03
N VAL A 68 -2.61 -13.52 12.84
CA VAL A 68 -3.04 -14.86 12.39
C VAL A 68 -4.12 -14.79 11.30
N ARG A 69 -5.00 -13.79 11.33
CA ARG A 69 -6.07 -13.63 10.32
C ARG A 69 -5.54 -13.16 8.98
N HIS A 70 -4.43 -12.42 8.98
CA HIS A 70 -3.74 -11.95 7.78
C HIS A 70 -2.59 -12.87 7.33
N SER A 71 -2.42 -14.03 8.01
CA SER A 71 -1.40 -15.04 7.71
C SER A 71 -2.04 -16.39 7.37
N PRO A 72 -2.77 -16.52 6.24
CA PRO A 72 -3.51 -17.73 5.90
C PRO A 72 -2.61 -18.91 5.52
N PHE A 73 -1.38 -18.65 5.09
CA PHE A 73 -0.43 -19.68 4.69
C PHE A 73 0.40 -20.11 5.89
N LYS A 74 0.27 -21.39 6.26
CA LYS A 74 1.08 -22.03 7.31
C LYS A 74 1.92 -23.13 6.68
N ILE A 75 3.17 -23.25 7.12
CA ILE A 75 4.02 -24.39 6.78
C ILE A 75 3.49 -25.63 7.51
N SER A 76 3.44 -26.78 6.82
CA SER A 76 3.01 -28.02 7.46
C SER A 76 4.10 -28.55 8.40
N ALA A 77 3.74 -29.33 9.43
CA ALA A 77 4.72 -29.93 10.33
C ALA A 77 5.77 -30.79 9.57
N ALA A 78 5.32 -31.53 8.55
CA ALA A 78 6.21 -32.33 7.71
C ALA A 78 7.23 -31.47 6.93
N ASP A 79 6.81 -30.30 6.45
CA ASP A 79 7.70 -29.38 5.74
C ASP A 79 8.68 -28.68 6.69
N VAL A 80 8.26 -28.38 7.93
CA VAL A 80 9.14 -27.87 8.99
C VAL A 80 10.24 -28.87 9.30
N ASP A 81 9.88 -30.13 9.55
CA ASP A 81 10.83 -31.19 9.87
C ASP A 81 11.79 -31.47 8.70
N GLY A 82 11.26 -31.48 7.48
CA GLY A 82 12.06 -31.61 6.26
C GLY A 82 13.08 -30.48 6.13
N PHE A 83 12.65 -29.24 6.35
CA PHE A 83 13.52 -28.07 6.27
C PHE A 83 14.60 -28.07 7.37
N PHE A 84 14.22 -28.42 8.60
CA PHE A 84 15.16 -28.56 9.72
C PHE A 84 16.27 -29.57 9.41
N ASN A 85 15.91 -30.75 8.89
CA ASN A 85 16.86 -31.79 8.53
C ASN A 85 17.82 -31.36 7.42
N VAL A 86 17.33 -30.60 6.43
CA VAL A 86 18.18 -30.05 5.37
C VAL A 86 19.20 -29.05 5.93
N LEU A 87 18.78 -28.16 6.83
CA LEU A 87 19.67 -27.17 7.43
C LEU A 87 20.76 -27.82 8.29
N GLN A 88 20.43 -28.87 9.03
CA GLN A 88 21.42 -29.65 9.78
C GLN A 88 22.46 -30.30 8.85
N ARG A 89 22.00 -30.92 7.75
CA ARG A 89 22.89 -31.54 6.75
C ARG A 89 23.82 -30.52 6.07
N LEU A 90 23.37 -29.28 5.91
CA LEU A 90 24.17 -28.19 5.34
C LEU A 90 25.11 -27.52 6.37
N GLY A 91 25.12 -27.98 7.62
CA GLY A 91 25.94 -27.39 8.69
C GLY A 91 25.41 -26.05 9.21
N LEU A 92 24.17 -25.68 8.89
CA LEU A 92 23.53 -24.42 9.29
C LEU A 92 22.79 -24.56 10.62
N ALA A 93 23.47 -25.07 11.65
CA ALA A 93 22.87 -25.41 12.94
C ALA A 93 22.16 -24.23 13.63
N LYS A 94 22.69 -23.00 13.48
CA LYS A 94 22.06 -21.78 14.02
C LYS A 94 20.70 -21.49 13.37
N ALA A 95 20.59 -21.70 12.06
CA ALA A 95 19.33 -21.49 11.34
C ALA A 95 18.29 -22.55 11.72
N ALA A 96 18.72 -23.81 11.89
CA ALA A 96 17.86 -24.90 12.33
C ALA A 96 17.28 -24.64 13.74
N PHE A 97 18.10 -24.13 14.67
CA PHE A 97 17.63 -23.75 16.02
C PHE A 97 16.62 -22.60 15.97
N ALA A 98 16.89 -21.55 15.17
CA ALA A 98 15.99 -20.41 15.02
C ALA A 98 14.58 -20.82 14.51
N ILE A 99 14.49 -21.82 13.63
CA ILE A 99 13.20 -22.33 13.16
C ILE A 99 12.41 -23.01 14.27
N SER A 100 13.09 -23.75 15.16
CA SER A 100 12.42 -24.41 16.29
C SER A 100 11.77 -23.39 17.22
N GLU A 101 12.48 -22.30 17.53
CA GLU A 101 11.94 -21.20 18.35
C GLU A 101 10.75 -20.50 17.67
N VAL A 102 10.83 -20.29 16.34
CA VAL A 102 9.77 -19.62 15.57
C VAL A 102 8.50 -20.47 15.51
N VAL A 103 8.62 -21.79 15.28
CA VAL A 103 7.49 -22.73 15.25
C VAL A 103 6.78 -22.76 16.61
N GLN A 104 7.55 -22.85 17.69
CA GLN A 104 7.01 -22.87 19.05
C GLN A 104 6.26 -21.57 19.39
N LYS A 105 6.75 -20.42 18.89
CA LYS A 105 6.10 -19.11 19.07
C LYS A 105 4.80 -18.96 18.25
N MET A 106 4.72 -19.62 17.08
CA MET A 106 3.52 -19.63 16.24
C MET A 106 2.40 -20.53 16.79
N GLU A 107 2.72 -21.55 17.58
CA GLU A 107 1.72 -22.42 18.24
C GLU A 107 1.10 -21.76 19.49
N THR A 108 1.80 -20.82 20.11
CA THR A 108 1.39 -20.14 21.35
C THR A 108 0.77 -18.74 21.16
N SER A 109 0.73 -18.22 19.93
CA SER A 109 0.21 -16.87 19.58
C SER A 109 -1.07 -16.93 18.77
#